data_AF-A0A5J4YZN5-F1
#
_entry.id   AF-A0A5J4YZN5-F1
#
_cell.length_a   1.000
_cell.length_b   1.000
_cell.length_c   1.000
_cell.angle_alpha   90.00
_cell.angle_beta   90.00
_cell.angle_gamma   90.00
#
_symmetry.space_group_name_H-M   'P 1'
#
loop_
_entity.id
_entity.type
_entity.pdbx_description
1 polymer ?
#
loop_
_entity_poly.entity_id
_entity_poly.type
_entity_poly.pdbx_seq_one_letter_code
_entity_poly.pdbx_strand_id
1 'polypeptide(L)'
;MGDSGVGRRWDVGSRRVDGGASREIVSVILMNASISMSVESTPGFVGLVGRGIPSCAGLSRQRAVVCAMSSFTPPRSPTDSHPHRVDLSPIARTRSLKSVSPRTSWRGCSRNEGLVRKNTRELYGIPEPQQGQRLTLDDIRETLIRQEETIIFAVIERAQFKKNAVIYEPNGLKVPNFDGCFSDFLLFELEKVYASVRRYTSPDETPFYPRDLLPEPVLVSLEYPRTLVENAININEKVRQVYLENILPQICEQGDDQNYGSSAVCDVACLQALSKRIHYGKFVAEAKFQQDPAGYSKLIAQGDKEAIWQKLTNVSVEEKLLKRVERKAAMIGQDIGDEAEANQVVSYKVEPSKVVKIYEEYIIPLTKEVQVLYLLQRI
;
A
#
# COMPACT_ATOMS: atom_id res chain seq x y z
N MET A 1 -14.55 45.10 14.92
CA MET A 1 -14.60 45.17 13.45
C MET A 1 -13.36 44.44 12.96
N GLY A 2 -13.37 43.28 12.34
CA GLY A 2 -14.36 42.23 12.11
C GLY A 2 -13.51 40.97 11.92
N ASP A 3 -13.84 39.92 12.66
CA ASP A 3 -13.16 38.62 12.66
C ASP A 3 -14.02 37.68 11.81
N SER A 4 -13.43 36.99 10.83
CA SER A 4 -14.16 36.07 9.95
C SER A 4 -13.34 34.80 9.72
N GLY A 5 -13.22 34.00 10.78
CA GLY A 5 -12.93 32.57 10.69
C GLY A 5 -14.20 31.79 10.39
N VAL A 6 -14.34 31.31 9.15
CA VAL A 6 -15.43 30.41 8.77
C VAL A 6 -15.06 28.98 9.18
N GLY A 7 -15.31 28.64 10.45
CA GLY A 7 -15.31 27.27 10.92
C GLY A 7 -16.64 26.59 10.54
N ARG A 8 -16.60 25.61 9.63
CA ARG A 8 -17.76 24.78 9.30
C ARG A 8 -18.03 23.81 10.45
N ARG A 9 -19.15 24.02 11.14
CA ARG A 9 -19.71 23.17 12.20
C ARG A 9 -20.37 21.96 11.56
N TRP A 10 -19.87 20.77 11.87
CA TRP A 10 -20.52 19.50 11.51
C TRP A 10 -21.51 19.13 12.61
N ASP A 11 -22.80 19.35 12.38
CA ASP A 11 -23.87 18.81 13.22
C ASP A 11 -24.31 17.47 12.63
N VAL A 12 -23.82 16.36 13.20
CA VAL A 12 -24.29 15.02 12.84
C VAL A 12 -25.30 14.58 13.90
N GLY A 13 -26.58 14.64 13.53
CA GLY A 13 -27.66 14.10 14.33
C GLY A 13 -27.46 12.62 14.61
N SER A 14 -27.33 12.25 15.88
CA SER A 14 -27.25 10.86 16.33
C SER A 14 -28.53 10.11 15.97
N ARG A 15 -28.47 9.29 14.91
CA ARG A 15 -29.39 8.16 14.71
C ARG A 15 -28.56 6.91 14.48
N ARG A 16 -28.74 5.92 15.37
CA ARG A 16 -28.20 4.57 15.21
C ARG A 16 -28.70 4.01 13.88
N VAL A 17 -27.78 3.66 12.98
CA VAL A 17 -28.07 2.96 11.73
C VAL A 17 -27.62 1.51 11.90
N ASP A 18 -28.54 0.59 11.68
CA ASP A 18 -28.31 -0.86 11.76
C ASP A 18 -27.24 -1.30 10.75
N GLY A 19 -26.11 -1.79 11.25
CA GLY A 19 -24.89 -2.12 10.51
C GLY A 19 -24.92 -3.44 9.72
N GLY A 20 -26.07 -3.81 9.15
CA GLY A 20 -26.24 -5.05 8.39
C GLY A 20 -25.70 -4.98 6.96
N ALA A 21 -26.08 -3.94 6.20
CA ALA A 21 -25.79 -3.86 4.77
C ALA A 21 -24.36 -3.37 4.45
N SER A 22 -23.78 -2.49 5.27
CA SER A 22 -22.42 -1.97 5.03
C SER A 22 -21.31 -3.00 5.26
N ARG A 23 -21.57 -4.05 6.07
CA ARG A 23 -20.58 -5.10 6.36
C ARG A 23 -20.36 -6.04 5.18
N GLU A 24 -21.42 -6.40 4.45
CA GLU A 24 -21.31 -7.31 3.30
C GLU A 24 -20.63 -6.65 2.10
N ILE A 25 -20.93 -5.37 1.84
CA ILE A 25 -20.32 -4.63 0.72
C ILE A 25 -18.81 -4.43 0.95
N VAL A 26 -18.38 -4.11 2.18
CA VAL A 26 -16.96 -3.86 2.49
C VAL A 26 -16.14 -5.16 2.53
N SER A 27 -16.73 -6.28 2.96
CA SER A 27 -16.04 -7.58 2.95
C SER A 27 -15.69 -8.05 1.53
N VAL A 28 -16.55 -7.76 0.54
CA VAL A 28 -16.31 -8.14 -0.86
C VAL A 28 -15.22 -7.25 -1.51
N ILE A 29 -15.18 -5.95 -1.16
CA ILE A 29 -14.18 -5.02 -1.67
C ILE A 29 -12.76 -5.37 -1.17
N LEU A 30 -12.61 -5.77 0.10
CA LEU A 30 -11.31 -6.13 0.68
C LEU A 30 -10.73 -7.46 0.15
N MET A 31 -11.59 -8.42 -0.21
CA MET A 31 -11.13 -9.70 -0.79
C MET A 31 -10.61 -9.54 -2.22
N ASN A 32 -11.23 -8.69 -3.06
CA ASN A 32 -10.79 -8.51 -4.45
C ASN A 32 -9.49 -7.70 -4.56
N ALA A 33 -9.24 -6.74 -3.66
CA ALA A 33 -7.99 -5.97 -3.66
C ALA A 33 -6.75 -6.82 -3.31
N SER A 34 -6.92 -7.91 -2.54
CA SER A 34 -5.82 -8.79 -2.15
C SER A 34 -5.50 -9.88 -3.18
N ILE A 35 -6.48 -10.28 -4.02
CA ILE A 35 -6.30 -11.35 -5.02
C ILE A 35 -5.54 -10.84 -6.26
N SER A 36 -5.69 -9.56 -6.65
CA SER A 36 -4.94 -9.01 -7.79
C SER A 36 -3.42 -8.87 -7.56
N MET A 37 -2.93 -9.06 -6.33
CA MET A 37 -1.50 -8.95 -6.01
C MET A 37 -0.75 -10.29 -5.93
N SER A 38 -1.37 -11.41 -6.27
CA SER A 38 -0.74 -12.73 -6.19
C SER A 38 -0.97 -13.57 -7.44
N VAL A 39 -0.28 -13.23 -8.52
CA VAL A 39 0.00 -14.16 -9.62
C VAL A 39 1.52 -14.18 -9.82
N GLU A 40 2.21 -15.05 -9.08
CA GLU A 40 3.60 -15.39 -9.34
C GLU A 40 3.67 -16.35 -10.54
N SER A 41 4.35 -15.93 -11.60
CA SER A 41 4.74 -16.78 -12.71
C SER A 41 6.01 -17.54 -12.37
N THR A 42 5.90 -18.87 -12.24
CA THR A 42 7.06 -19.77 -12.18
C THR A 42 7.71 -19.88 -13.57
N PRO A 43 9.02 -19.64 -13.74
CA PRO A 43 9.68 -19.86 -15.03
C PRO A 43 10.01 -21.35 -15.19
N GLY A 44 9.50 -21.92 -16.28
CA GLY A 44 9.79 -23.28 -16.73
C GLY A 44 11.24 -23.44 -17.19
N PHE A 45 11.80 -24.58 -16.80
CA PHE A 45 13.15 -25.08 -17.06
C PHE A 45 13.41 -25.25 -18.58
N VAL A 46 14.39 -24.54 -19.14
CA VAL A 46 14.83 -24.71 -20.54
C VAL A 46 16.04 -25.63 -20.59
N GLY A 47 15.88 -26.81 -21.20
CA GLY A 47 16.97 -27.73 -21.53
C GLY A 47 17.31 -27.70 -23.03
N LEU A 48 18.55 -27.34 -23.36
CA LEU A 48 19.16 -27.49 -24.68
C LEU A 48 19.29 -28.98 -25.07
N VAL A 49 18.87 -29.36 -26.29
CA VAL A 49 19.62 -30.27 -27.18
C VAL A 49 19.30 -29.91 -28.63
N GLY A 50 20.33 -29.65 -29.44
CA GLY A 50 20.23 -29.34 -30.86
C GLY A 50 20.36 -30.56 -31.80
N ARG A 51 20.01 -30.36 -33.07
CA ARG A 51 20.73 -30.71 -34.31
C ARG A 51 19.77 -30.82 -35.51
N GLY A 52 20.02 -29.98 -36.53
CA GLY A 52 20.30 -30.44 -37.88
C GLY A 52 19.17 -30.70 -38.90
N ILE A 53 19.12 -29.81 -39.90
CA ILE A 53 19.03 -30.07 -41.37
C ILE A 53 17.60 -30.09 -42.01
N PRO A 54 17.45 -29.55 -43.25
CA PRO A 54 16.24 -28.87 -43.71
C PRO A 54 15.46 -29.60 -44.83
N SER A 55 14.31 -29.04 -45.22
CA SER A 55 13.87 -28.80 -46.62
C SER A 55 12.38 -29.08 -46.89
N CYS A 56 11.87 -28.32 -47.86
CA CYS A 56 10.73 -28.55 -48.75
C CYS A 56 9.35 -28.02 -48.35
N ALA A 57 9.01 -26.94 -49.06
CA ALA A 57 7.67 -26.47 -49.38
C ALA A 57 6.82 -27.53 -50.11
N GLY A 58 5.50 -27.39 -49.99
CA GLY A 58 4.57 -27.85 -51.03
C GLY A 58 3.27 -28.47 -50.53
N LEU A 59 2.18 -27.73 -50.76
CA LEU A 59 0.89 -28.23 -51.26
C LEU A 59 -0.03 -29.06 -50.33
N SER A 60 -1.16 -28.41 -50.00
CA SER A 60 -2.50 -28.73 -50.53
C SER A 60 -3.60 -29.17 -49.53
N ARG A 61 -4.70 -28.40 -49.65
CA ARG A 61 -6.11 -28.79 -49.68
C ARG A 61 -6.82 -29.32 -48.42
N GLN A 62 -7.84 -28.53 -48.06
CA GLN A 62 -9.25 -28.90 -47.85
C GLN A 62 -9.58 -29.84 -46.68
N ARG A 63 -10.28 -29.30 -45.68
CA ARG A 63 -11.75 -29.43 -45.57
C ARG A 63 -12.30 -28.65 -44.38
N ALA A 64 -13.24 -27.76 -44.69
CA ALA A 64 -14.23 -27.29 -43.75
C ALA A 64 -15.30 -28.39 -43.55
N VAL A 65 -15.72 -28.60 -42.30
CA VAL A 65 -17.08 -29.09 -42.00
C VAL A 65 -17.63 -28.20 -40.90
N VAL A 66 -18.80 -27.66 -41.22
CA VAL A 66 -19.61 -26.69 -40.50
C VAL A 66 -20.63 -27.44 -39.62
N CYS A 67 -20.75 -26.98 -38.37
CA CYS A 67 -21.96 -26.80 -37.54
C CYS A 67 -22.93 -27.97 -37.31
N ALA A 68 -23.28 -28.21 -36.05
CA ALA A 68 -24.68 -28.12 -35.59
C ALA A 68 -24.77 -28.06 -34.06
N MET A 69 -25.53 -27.07 -33.58
CA MET A 69 -25.97 -26.85 -32.21
C MET A 69 -27.12 -27.80 -31.80
N SER A 70 -27.23 -28.11 -30.51
CA SER A 70 -28.49 -28.35 -29.77
C SER A 70 -28.13 -28.55 -28.28
N SER A 71 -28.30 -27.54 -27.43
CA SER A 71 -29.52 -27.14 -26.70
C SER A 71 -29.67 -27.83 -25.34
N PHE A 72 -29.82 -26.98 -24.34
CA PHE A 72 -29.78 -27.18 -22.90
C PHE A 72 -31.19 -27.43 -22.32
N THR A 73 -31.28 -28.22 -21.23
CA THR A 73 -32.14 -28.11 -20.01
C THR A 73 -32.92 -29.37 -19.57
N PRO A 74 -33.12 -29.55 -18.23
CA PRO A 74 -33.33 -30.85 -17.55
C PRO A 74 -34.79 -31.06 -17.06
N PRO A 75 -35.09 -32.20 -16.39
CA PRO A 75 -35.84 -32.09 -15.14
C PRO A 75 -35.61 -33.16 -14.03
N ARG A 76 -35.66 -32.67 -12.78
CA ARG A 76 -36.36 -33.13 -11.53
C ARG A 76 -36.28 -34.59 -11.01
N SER A 77 -36.00 -34.67 -9.70
CA SER A 77 -36.28 -35.76 -8.72
C SER A 77 -37.76 -35.73 -8.24
N PRO A 78 -38.35 -36.73 -7.50
CA PRO A 78 -37.94 -37.18 -6.15
C PRO A 78 -38.25 -38.66 -5.72
N THR A 79 -37.91 -38.97 -4.45
CA THR A 79 -38.44 -39.96 -3.44
C THR A 79 -37.64 -41.23 -3.04
N ASP A 80 -37.12 -41.16 -1.80
CA ASP A 80 -36.88 -42.11 -0.67
C ASP A 80 -36.90 -43.65 -0.82
N SER A 81 -35.88 -44.34 -0.27
CA SER A 81 -35.95 -45.06 1.03
C SER A 81 -34.71 -45.94 1.38
N HIS A 82 -34.17 -45.69 2.59
CA HIS A 82 -33.49 -46.58 3.57
C HIS A 82 -32.01 -47.07 3.44
N PRO A 83 -31.32 -47.26 4.60
CA PRO A 83 -29.86 -47.17 4.70
C PRO A 83 -29.17 -48.52 4.97
N HIS A 84 -28.03 -48.76 4.33
CA HIS A 84 -27.14 -49.87 4.67
C HIS A 84 -25.87 -49.39 5.40
N ARG A 85 -25.79 -49.88 6.64
CA ARG A 85 -24.67 -49.87 7.59
C ARG A 85 -23.46 -50.59 6.98
N VAL A 86 -22.25 -50.02 7.10
CA VAL A 86 -21.00 -50.80 6.94
C VAL A 86 -20.11 -50.56 8.15
N ASP A 87 -19.67 -51.71 8.66
CA ASP A 87 -19.06 -51.99 9.95
C ASP A 87 -17.56 -51.66 9.97
N LEU A 88 -17.05 -51.26 11.13
CA LEU A 88 -15.65 -50.99 11.41
C LEU A 88 -15.06 -52.17 12.18
N SER A 89 -13.88 -52.66 11.74
CA SER A 89 -12.76 -53.25 12.53
C SER A 89 -12.11 -54.48 11.83
N PRO A 90 -10.97 -55.03 12.32
CA PRO A 90 -9.64 -54.69 11.81
C PRO A 90 -8.84 -55.92 11.34
N ILE A 91 -7.95 -55.77 10.35
CA ILE A 91 -7.00 -56.83 9.99
C ILE A 91 -5.56 -56.31 10.08
N ALA A 92 -4.87 -56.80 11.11
CA ALA A 92 -3.43 -56.72 11.28
C ALA A 92 -2.78 -58.03 10.79
N ARG A 93 -1.72 -57.94 9.97
CA ARG A 93 -0.34 -58.36 10.31
C ARG A 93 0.59 -58.43 9.09
N THR A 94 1.56 -57.52 9.10
CA THR A 94 3.01 -57.70 8.90
C THR A 94 3.58 -58.43 7.68
N ARG A 95 4.46 -57.72 6.94
CA ARG A 95 5.84 -58.16 6.73
C ARG A 95 6.81 -57.00 6.47
N SER A 96 7.97 -57.09 7.10
CA SER A 96 9.02 -56.07 7.20
C SER A 96 9.85 -55.95 5.92
N LEU A 97 10.24 -54.73 5.53
CA LEU A 97 11.44 -54.48 4.74
C LEU A 97 12.19 -53.24 5.26
N LYS A 98 13.51 -53.34 5.17
CA LYS A 98 14.52 -52.60 5.93
C LYS A 98 14.76 -51.19 5.38
N SER A 99 15.20 -50.34 6.31
CA SER A 99 15.87 -49.04 6.21
C SER A 99 16.65 -48.72 4.93
N VAL A 100 16.41 -47.52 4.35
CA VAL A 100 17.45 -46.64 3.79
C VAL A 100 16.99 -45.18 3.97
N SER A 101 17.71 -44.40 4.78
CA SER A 101 17.58 -42.94 4.85
C SER A 101 18.69 -42.29 4.02
N PRO A 102 18.40 -41.41 3.05
CA PRO A 102 19.44 -40.60 2.45
C PRO A 102 19.79 -39.42 3.37
N ARG A 103 20.92 -39.54 4.08
CA ARG A 103 21.66 -38.38 4.58
C ARG A 103 22.29 -37.69 3.37
N THR A 104 21.76 -36.55 2.94
CA THR A 104 22.53 -35.57 2.17
C THR A 104 22.91 -34.44 3.11
N SER A 105 24.17 -34.47 3.51
CA SER A 105 24.84 -33.40 4.23
C SER A 105 24.93 -32.18 3.32
N TRP A 106 24.21 -31.11 3.65
CA TRP A 106 24.50 -29.78 3.13
C TRP A 106 25.77 -29.27 3.83
N ARG A 107 26.94 -29.63 3.28
CA ARG A 107 28.21 -28.99 3.63
C ARG A 107 28.39 -27.76 2.74
N GLY A 108 28.41 -26.61 3.39
CA GLY A 108 29.28 -25.47 3.07
C GLY A 108 29.11 -24.83 1.69
N CYS A 109 28.23 -23.83 1.60
CA CYS A 109 28.54 -22.67 0.77
C CYS A 109 29.04 -21.56 1.70
N SER A 110 30.17 -20.98 1.30
CA SER A 110 31.04 -20.12 2.09
C SER A 110 30.31 -18.94 2.73
N ARG A 111 30.69 -18.62 3.98
CA ARG A 111 30.33 -17.37 4.64
C ARG A 111 30.81 -16.21 3.77
N ASN A 112 29.88 -15.42 3.24
CA ASN A 112 30.17 -14.00 3.05
C ASN A 112 30.15 -13.36 4.44
N GLU A 113 31.33 -13.30 5.05
CA GLU A 113 31.62 -12.40 6.17
C GLU A 113 31.52 -10.97 5.66
N GLY A 114 30.48 -10.25 6.14
CA GLY A 114 30.21 -8.87 5.72
C GLY A 114 28.77 -8.39 5.97
N LEU A 115 27.86 -9.21 6.49
CA LEU A 115 26.56 -8.72 6.93
C LEU A 115 26.71 -8.09 8.32
N VAL A 116 26.86 -6.76 8.37
CA VAL A 116 26.63 -5.98 9.59
C VAL A 116 25.25 -6.39 10.09
N ARG A 117 25.19 -7.16 11.18
CA ARG A 117 23.92 -7.45 11.86
C ARG A 117 23.32 -6.11 12.24
N LYS A 118 22.20 -5.73 11.63
CA LYS A 118 21.44 -4.55 12.06
C LYS A 118 21.12 -4.75 13.54
N ASN A 119 21.59 -3.83 14.37
CA ASN A 119 21.48 -3.94 15.82
C ASN A 119 20.07 -3.62 16.33
N THR A 120 19.20 -3.12 15.45
CA THR A 120 17.89 -2.59 15.81
C THR A 120 16.82 -3.65 15.59
N ARG A 121 16.09 -3.94 16.67
CA ARG A 121 14.91 -4.81 16.62
C ARG A 121 13.72 -3.95 16.20
N GLU A 122 12.83 -4.51 15.40
CA GLU A 122 11.51 -3.93 15.19
C GLU A 122 10.52 -4.69 16.08
N LEU A 123 9.73 -3.96 16.85
CA LEU A 123 8.62 -4.51 17.61
C LEU A 123 7.32 -4.00 16.99
N TYR A 124 6.51 -4.93 16.48
CA TYR A 124 5.29 -4.62 15.73
C TYR A 124 5.49 -3.68 14.53
N GLY A 125 6.67 -3.73 13.90
CA GLY A 125 7.02 -2.87 12.76
C GLY A 125 7.42 -1.44 13.15
N ILE A 126 7.53 -1.14 14.46
CA ILE A 126 8.06 0.11 14.97
C ILE A 126 9.53 -0.09 15.37
N PRO A 127 10.43 0.83 15.00
CA PRO A 127 11.83 0.75 15.41
C PRO A 127 11.96 0.74 16.93
N GLU A 128 12.66 -0.24 17.48
CA GLU A 128 12.94 -0.38 18.91
C GLU A 128 14.46 -0.42 19.13
N PRO A 129 15.09 0.75 19.38
CA PRO A 129 16.50 0.80 19.75
C PRO A 129 16.73 0.00 21.04
N GLN A 130 17.88 -0.69 21.14
CA GLN A 130 18.24 -1.40 22.37
C GLN A 130 18.33 -0.43 23.54
N GLN A 131 18.14 -0.92 24.77
CA GLN A 131 18.18 -0.08 25.96
C GLN A 131 19.49 0.72 26.04
N GLY A 132 19.37 2.06 26.08
CA GLY A 132 20.51 2.99 26.08
C GLY A 132 21.05 3.38 24.69
N GLN A 133 20.54 2.79 23.60
CA GLN A 133 20.85 3.20 22.23
C GLN A 133 19.84 4.23 21.72
N ARG A 134 20.30 5.03 20.75
CA ARG A 134 19.49 6.06 20.09
C ARG A 134 18.91 5.52 18.79
N LEU A 135 17.72 5.99 18.42
CA LEU A 135 17.19 5.77 17.08
C LEU A 135 18.10 6.45 16.05
N THR A 136 18.51 5.72 15.01
CA THR A 136 19.35 6.25 13.94
C THR A 136 18.61 6.28 12.60
N LEU A 137 19.14 7.05 11.65
CA LEU A 137 18.61 7.09 10.28
C LEU A 137 18.77 5.77 9.53
N ASP A 138 19.77 4.96 9.90
CA ASP A 138 20.01 3.66 9.28
C ASP A 138 18.94 2.65 9.68
N ASP A 139 18.41 2.75 10.90
CA ASP A 139 17.33 1.90 11.42
C ASP A 139 16.02 2.08 10.66
N ILE A 140 15.76 3.29 10.17
CA ILE A 140 14.51 3.64 9.49
C ILE A 140 14.62 3.65 7.97
N ARG A 141 15.84 3.56 7.42
CA ARG A 141 16.09 3.72 5.98
C ARG A 141 15.30 2.72 5.14
N GLU A 142 15.24 1.46 5.55
CA GLU A 142 14.55 0.42 4.77
C GLU A 142 13.04 0.60 4.75
N THR A 143 12.46 0.97 5.89
CA THR A 143 11.03 1.29 5.96
C THR A 143 10.68 2.50 5.08
N LEU A 144 11.54 3.53 5.03
CA LEU A 144 11.36 4.67 4.11
C LEU A 144 11.45 4.25 2.63
N ILE A 145 12.37 3.35 2.28
CA ILE A 145 12.54 2.81 0.92
C ILE A 145 11.31 2.00 0.49
N ARG A 146 10.74 1.19 1.39
CA ARG A 146 9.52 0.41 1.12
C ARG A 146 8.28 1.29 1.00
N GLN A 147 8.14 2.31 1.85
CA GLN A 147 7.06 3.29 1.73
C GLN A 147 7.15 4.08 0.42
N GLU A 148 8.38 4.39 -0.04
CA GLU A 148 8.61 5.02 -1.34
C GLU A 148 8.07 4.18 -2.49
N GLU A 149 8.37 2.88 -2.50
CA GLU A 149 7.83 1.92 -3.49
C GLU A 149 6.31 1.83 -3.43
N THR A 150 5.75 1.76 -2.22
CA THR A 150 4.29 1.68 -2.01
C THR A 150 3.57 2.88 -2.65
N ILE A 151 4.12 4.08 -2.51
CA ILE A 151 3.57 5.29 -3.15
C ILE A 151 3.65 5.21 -4.67
N ILE A 152 4.80 4.77 -5.21
CA ILE A 152 5.00 4.66 -6.66
C ILE A 152 3.96 3.71 -7.26
N PHE A 153 3.79 2.52 -6.66
CA PHE A 153 2.76 1.57 -7.08
C PHE A 153 1.35 2.16 -6.99
N ALA A 154 0.98 2.75 -5.85
CA ALA A 154 -0.35 3.31 -5.68
C ALA A 154 -0.67 4.41 -6.72
N VAL A 155 0.30 5.28 -7.02
CA VAL A 155 0.16 6.32 -8.04
C VAL A 155 -0.01 5.75 -9.44
N ILE A 156 0.78 4.74 -9.81
CA ILE A 156 0.68 4.08 -11.12
C ILE A 156 -0.67 3.35 -11.26
N GLU A 157 -1.11 2.64 -10.22
CA GLU A 157 -2.41 1.98 -10.20
C GLU A 157 -3.57 2.98 -10.33
N ARG A 158 -3.50 4.12 -9.62
CA ARG A 158 -4.53 5.16 -9.75
C ARG A 158 -4.59 5.74 -11.16
N ALA A 159 -3.44 5.87 -11.82
CA ALA A 159 -3.36 6.41 -13.17
C ALA A 159 -3.97 5.50 -14.24
N GLN A 160 -4.27 4.23 -13.94
CA GLN A 160 -4.99 3.33 -14.85
C GLN A 160 -6.39 3.84 -15.19
N PHE A 161 -6.99 4.65 -14.31
CA PHE A 161 -8.31 5.25 -14.51
C PHE A 161 -8.21 6.75 -14.80
N LYS A 162 -9.20 7.27 -15.52
CA LYS A 162 -9.40 8.70 -15.72
C LYS A 162 -9.65 9.42 -14.39
N LYS A 163 -9.63 10.75 -14.43
CA LYS A 163 -9.87 11.58 -13.26
C LYS A 163 -11.21 11.26 -12.60
N ASN A 164 -12.28 10.98 -13.35
CA ASN A 164 -13.59 10.62 -12.80
C ASN A 164 -14.11 11.66 -11.79
N ALA A 165 -14.15 12.94 -12.21
CA ALA A 165 -14.38 14.10 -11.34
C ALA A 165 -15.61 13.98 -10.42
N VAL A 166 -16.68 13.32 -10.90
CA VAL A 166 -17.95 13.12 -10.20
C VAL A 166 -17.79 12.47 -8.80
N ILE A 167 -16.73 11.68 -8.56
CA ILE A 167 -16.52 11.02 -7.27
C ILE A 167 -16.00 11.95 -6.17
N TYR A 168 -15.47 13.12 -6.55
CA TYR A 168 -14.95 14.14 -5.64
C TYR A 168 -15.94 15.29 -5.41
N GLU A 169 -16.99 15.36 -6.22
CA GLU A 169 -18.02 16.40 -6.13
C GLU A 169 -19.04 16.06 -5.02
N PRO A 170 -19.37 17.01 -4.13
CA PRO A 170 -20.45 16.81 -3.16
C PRO A 170 -21.76 16.50 -3.89
N ASN A 171 -22.42 15.40 -3.52
CA ASN A 171 -23.63 14.90 -4.18
C ASN A 171 -23.46 14.53 -5.68
N GLY A 172 -22.24 14.40 -6.19
CA GLY A 172 -21.98 13.96 -7.57
C GLY A 172 -22.50 12.54 -7.81
N LEU A 173 -22.29 11.65 -6.83
CA LEU A 173 -22.94 10.34 -6.75
C LEU A 173 -23.84 10.29 -5.52
N LYS A 174 -25.06 9.77 -5.67
CA LYS A 174 -26.01 9.62 -4.56
C LYS A 174 -25.62 8.43 -3.69
N VAL A 175 -25.09 8.71 -2.50
CA VAL A 175 -24.82 7.69 -1.47
C VAL A 175 -25.91 7.78 -0.40
N PRO A 176 -26.64 6.69 -0.10
CA PRO A 176 -27.66 6.70 0.93
C PRO A 176 -27.06 7.03 2.31
N ASN A 177 -27.71 7.95 3.05
CA ASN A 177 -27.34 8.32 4.43
C ASN A 177 -25.91 8.87 4.59
N PHE A 178 -25.33 9.50 3.56
CA PHE A 178 -24.03 10.14 3.65
C PHE A 178 -24.04 11.50 2.96
N ASP A 179 -23.68 12.55 3.70
CA ASP A 179 -23.58 13.91 3.21
C ASP A 179 -22.12 14.21 2.82
N GLY A 180 -21.79 14.08 1.54
CA GLY A 180 -20.43 14.32 1.03
C GLY A 180 -20.24 13.84 -0.41
N CYS A 181 -18.98 13.64 -0.80
CA CYS A 181 -18.65 13.01 -2.08
C CYS A 181 -18.35 11.51 -1.89
N PHE A 182 -18.33 10.75 -2.99
CA PHE A 182 -18.13 9.30 -2.94
C PHE A 182 -16.74 8.90 -2.43
N SER A 183 -15.70 9.67 -2.79
CA SER A 183 -14.34 9.47 -2.29
C SER A 183 -14.28 9.55 -0.75
N ASP A 184 -15.02 10.51 -0.18
CA ASP A 184 -15.07 10.75 1.26
C ASP A 184 -15.80 9.64 2.01
N PHE A 185 -16.91 9.20 1.43
CA PHE A 185 -17.68 8.07 1.93
C PHE A 185 -16.79 6.83 2.03
N LEU A 186 -16.12 6.47 0.92
CA LEU A 186 -15.33 5.25 0.90
C LEU A 186 -14.13 5.33 1.85
N LEU A 187 -13.43 6.47 1.88
CA LEU A 187 -12.33 6.67 2.82
C LEU A 187 -12.82 6.50 4.26
N PHE A 188 -13.92 7.14 4.65
CA PHE A 188 -14.45 7.07 6.01
C PHE A 188 -14.87 5.65 6.41
N GLU A 189 -15.60 4.94 5.55
CA GLU A 189 -16.03 3.57 5.83
C GLU A 189 -14.84 2.61 5.96
N LEU A 190 -13.80 2.78 5.13
CA LEU A 190 -12.59 1.98 5.25
C LEU A 190 -11.79 2.32 6.52
N GLU A 191 -11.70 3.59 6.91
CA GLU A 191 -11.07 3.97 8.18
C GLU A 191 -11.77 3.32 9.38
N LYS A 192 -13.11 3.18 9.37
CA LYS A 192 -13.82 2.46 10.44
C LYS A 192 -13.36 1.01 10.54
N VAL A 193 -13.23 0.32 9.40
CA VAL A 193 -12.74 -1.06 9.38
C VAL A 193 -11.30 -1.12 9.90
N TYR A 194 -10.42 -0.23 9.44
CA TYR A 194 -9.03 -0.19 9.89
C TYR A 194 -8.88 0.15 11.38
N ALA A 195 -9.70 1.05 11.90
CA ALA A 195 -9.75 1.38 13.33
C ALA A 195 -10.14 0.15 14.17
N SER A 196 -11.15 -0.59 13.72
CA SER A 196 -11.63 -1.79 14.42
C SER A 196 -10.53 -2.86 14.59
N VAL A 197 -9.58 -2.93 13.64
CA VAL A 197 -8.46 -3.88 13.68
C VAL A 197 -7.16 -3.27 14.25
N ARG A 198 -7.25 -2.17 15.02
CA ARG A 198 -6.14 -1.47 15.68
C ARG A 198 -5.14 -0.75 14.77
N ARG A 199 -5.46 -0.46 13.51
CA ARG A 199 -4.49 0.22 12.63
C ARG A 199 -4.00 1.54 13.22
N TYR A 200 -4.94 2.40 13.62
CA TYR A 200 -4.65 3.74 14.13
C TYR A 200 -4.27 3.78 15.62
N THR A 201 -3.97 2.64 16.25
CA THR A 201 -3.26 2.63 17.54
C THR A 201 -1.75 2.61 17.33
N SER A 202 -1.28 2.27 16.12
CA SER A 202 0.13 2.29 15.76
C SER A 202 0.66 3.73 15.63
N PRO A 203 1.86 4.04 16.13
CA PRO A 203 2.40 5.41 16.11
C PRO A 203 2.78 5.91 14.70
N ASP A 204 2.86 5.02 13.71
CA ASP A 204 3.17 5.35 12.31
C ASP A 204 1.93 5.42 11.39
N GLU A 205 0.72 5.18 11.93
CA GLU A 205 -0.55 5.26 11.19
C GLU A 205 -1.38 6.43 11.72
N THR A 206 -1.87 7.29 10.82
CA THR A 206 -2.64 8.49 11.19
C THR A 206 -3.93 8.54 10.39
N PRO A 207 -5.13 8.58 11.01
CA PRO A 207 -6.40 8.60 10.30
C PRO A 207 -6.69 9.97 9.67
N PHE A 208 -7.41 9.98 8.56
CA PHE A 208 -7.91 11.20 7.92
C PHE A 208 -9.10 11.80 8.67
N TYR A 209 -9.92 10.95 9.28
CA TYR A 209 -11.05 11.38 10.11
C TYR A 209 -10.66 11.42 11.60
N PRO A 210 -11.29 12.32 12.38
CA PRO A 210 -11.10 12.41 13.82
C PRO A 210 -11.34 11.06 14.52
N ARG A 211 -10.50 10.74 15.51
CA ARG A 211 -10.50 9.43 16.18
C ARG A 211 -11.80 9.14 16.93
N ASP A 212 -12.47 10.17 17.43
CA ASP A 212 -13.77 10.12 18.10
C ASP A 212 -14.92 9.71 17.19
N LEU A 213 -14.76 9.83 15.86
CA LEU A 213 -15.73 9.33 14.87
C LEU A 213 -15.47 7.87 14.44
N LEU A 214 -14.34 7.29 14.86
CA LEU A 214 -13.94 5.94 14.50
C LEU A 214 -14.27 4.95 15.63
N PRO A 215 -14.61 3.69 15.31
CA PRO A 215 -14.93 2.69 16.32
C PRO A 215 -13.71 2.30 17.14
N GLU A 216 -13.96 1.90 18.39
CA GLU A 216 -12.92 1.30 19.23
C GLU A 216 -12.44 -0.04 18.66
N PRO A 217 -11.15 -0.38 18.82
CA PRO A 217 -10.64 -1.63 18.32
C PRO A 217 -11.26 -2.85 19.00
N VAL A 218 -11.56 -3.90 18.24
CA VAL A 218 -12.07 -5.17 18.76
C VAL A 218 -10.97 -6.09 19.29
N LEU A 219 -9.72 -5.81 18.91
CA LEU A 219 -8.54 -6.57 19.30
C LEU A 219 -7.89 -5.95 20.54
N VAL A 220 -7.20 -6.76 21.34
CA VAL A 220 -6.48 -6.33 22.57
C VAL A 220 -5.45 -5.23 22.27
N SER A 221 -5.25 -4.25 23.14
CA SER A 221 -4.23 -3.21 22.90
C SER A 221 -2.81 -3.79 22.75
N LEU A 222 -1.95 -3.13 21.96
CA LEU A 222 -0.52 -3.43 21.86
C LEU A 222 0.28 -2.34 22.60
N GLU A 223 1.32 -2.77 23.31
CA GLU A 223 2.30 -1.86 23.90
C GLU A 223 3.42 -1.61 22.88
N TYR A 224 3.31 -0.49 22.15
CA TYR A 224 4.33 -0.08 21.20
C TYR A 224 5.59 0.45 21.91
N PRO A 225 6.77 0.32 21.29
CA PRO A 225 7.98 0.98 21.76
C PRO A 225 7.78 2.48 21.93
N ARG A 226 8.27 3.05 23.04
CA ARG A 226 8.26 4.50 23.31
C ARG A 226 9.37 5.23 22.54
N THR A 227 9.43 5.00 21.23
CA THR A 227 10.45 5.54 20.35
C THR A 227 10.20 7.01 20.02
N LEU A 228 8.93 7.41 19.95
CA LEU A 228 8.52 8.79 19.76
C LEU A 228 8.03 9.40 21.08
N VAL A 229 8.21 10.71 21.23
CA VAL A 229 7.51 11.48 22.26
C VAL A 229 6.04 11.62 21.88
N GLU A 230 5.15 11.57 22.87
CA GLU A 230 3.72 11.76 22.68
C GLU A 230 3.46 13.10 21.97
N ASN A 231 2.64 13.05 20.91
CA ASN A 231 2.36 14.20 20.06
C ASN A 231 0.97 14.06 19.44
N ALA A 232 0.35 15.19 19.10
CA ALA A 232 -0.97 15.25 18.47
C ALA A 232 -0.90 15.63 16.97
N ILE A 233 0.25 15.41 16.33
CA ILE A 233 0.51 15.89 14.98
C ILE A 233 -0.23 15.02 13.96
N ASN A 234 -1.17 15.64 13.25
CA ASN A 234 -1.87 15.08 12.11
C ASN A 234 -2.07 16.19 11.06
N ILE A 235 -1.46 16.04 9.87
CA ILE A 235 -1.60 16.98 8.75
C ILE A 235 -2.37 16.38 7.58
N ASN A 236 -3.16 15.31 7.81
CA ASN A 236 -3.86 14.58 6.76
C ASN A 236 -4.85 15.44 5.96
N GLU A 237 -5.44 16.48 6.56
CA GLU A 237 -6.28 17.44 5.82
C GLU A 237 -5.49 18.10 4.68
N LYS A 238 -4.28 18.57 4.97
CA LYS A 238 -3.37 19.15 3.98
C LYS A 238 -2.87 18.11 2.97
N VAL A 239 -2.53 16.91 3.43
CA VAL A 239 -2.11 15.80 2.54
C VAL A 239 -3.22 15.47 1.53
N ARG A 240 -4.47 15.38 2.01
CA ARG A 240 -5.63 15.11 1.15
C ARG A 240 -5.88 16.24 0.17
N GLN A 241 -5.80 17.49 0.61
CA GLN A 241 -5.94 18.65 -0.27
C GLN A 241 -4.91 18.61 -1.40
N VAL A 242 -3.62 18.46 -1.06
CA VAL A 242 -2.53 18.38 -2.03
C VAL A 242 -2.70 17.20 -2.98
N TYR A 243 -3.19 16.06 -2.46
CA TYR A 243 -3.48 14.91 -3.31
C TYR A 243 -4.53 15.24 -4.38
N LEU A 244 -5.67 15.81 -3.99
CA LEU A 244 -6.78 16.09 -4.91
C LEU A 244 -6.48 17.25 -5.87
N GLU A 245 -5.84 18.31 -5.38
CA GLU A 245 -5.64 19.56 -6.11
C GLU A 245 -4.37 19.53 -6.97
N ASN A 246 -3.31 18.86 -6.52
CA ASN A 246 -2.01 18.91 -7.18
C ASN A 246 -1.56 17.56 -7.75
N ILE A 247 -1.69 16.46 -7.01
CA ILE A 247 -1.16 15.16 -7.44
C ILE A 247 -2.08 14.51 -8.47
N LEU A 248 -3.36 14.36 -8.15
CA LEU A 248 -4.35 13.66 -8.98
C LEU A 248 -4.45 14.21 -10.41
N PRO A 249 -4.48 15.55 -10.65
CA PRO A 249 -4.54 16.09 -12.01
C PRO A 249 -3.27 15.86 -12.84
N GLN A 250 -2.12 15.58 -12.20
CA GLN A 250 -0.86 15.31 -12.90
C GLN A 250 -0.75 13.86 -13.37
N ILE A 251 -1.33 12.93 -12.60
CA ILE A 251 -1.19 11.48 -12.82
C ILE A 251 -2.32 10.89 -13.66
N CYS A 252 -3.53 11.48 -13.63
CA CYS A 252 -4.70 10.96 -14.33
C CYS A 252 -5.05 11.77 -15.58
N GLU A 253 -5.44 11.06 -16.63
CA GLU A 253 -6.05 11.68 -17.82
C GLU A 253 -7.41 12.31 -17.46
N GLN A 254 -7.74 13.44 -18.10
CA GLN A 254 -9.05 14.07 -17.90
C GLN A 254 -10.18 13.23 -18.50
N GLY A 255 -11.36 13.32 -17.88
CA GLY A 255 -12.58 12.69 -18.36
C GLY A 255 -13.17 11.70 -17.36
N ASP A 256 -14.13 10.94 -17.86
CA ASP A 256 -14.90 9.96 -17.11
C ASP A 256 -14.87 8.61 -17.85
N ASP A 257 -14.45 7.55 -17.16
CA ASP A 257 -14.47 6.17 -17.64
C ASP A 257 -15.41 5.26 -16.83
N GLN A 258 -16.19 5.85 -15.90
CA GLN A 258 -17.17 5.21 -15.02
C GLN A 258 -16.61 4.21 -14.00
N ASN A 259 -15.29 4.05 -13.88
CA ASN A 259 -14.67 3.18 -12.87
C ASN A 259 -14.56 3.88 -11.50
N TYR A 260 -15.69 4.38 -11.00
CA TYR A 260 -15.77 5.17 -9.77
C TYR A 260 -15.27 4.42 -8.55
N GLY A 261 -15.68 3.16 -8.39
CA GLY A 261 -15.27 2.29 -7.29
C GLY A 261 -13.77 2.06 -7.29
N SER A 262 -13.21 1.63 -8.42
CA SER A 262 -11.77 1.37 -8.56
C SER A 262 -10.94 2.63 -8.33
N SER A 263 -11.38 3.77 -8.88
CA SER A 263 -10.73 5.07 -8.67
C SER A 263 -10.68 5.43 -7.18
N ALA A 264 -11.82 5.35 -6.49
CA ALA A 264 -11.90 5.69 -5.08
C ALA A 264 -11.08 4.72 -4.18
N VAL A 265 -11.02 3.42 -4.51
CA VAL A 265 -10.17 2.45 -3.79
C VAL A 265 -8.69 2.80 -3.98
N CYS A 266 -8.26 3.10 -5.21
CA CYS A 266 -6.90 3.55 -5.49
C CYS A 266 -6.58 4.88 -4.80
N ASP A 267 -7.54 5.82 -4.74
CA ASP A 267 -7.37 7.09 -4.00
C ASP A 267 -7.08 6.82 -2.51
N VAL A 268 -7.84 5.93 -1.87
CA VAL A 268 -7.61 5.57 -0.46
C VAL A 268 -6.23 4.94 -0.28
N ALA A 269 -5.79 4.06 -1.19
CA ALA A 269 -4.45 3.48 -1.14
C ALA A 269 -3.35 4.55 -1.27
N CYS A 270 -3.49 5.48 -2.21
CA CYS A 270 -2.58 6.63 -2.37
C CYS A 270 -2.53 7.47 -1.09
N LEU A 271 -3.70 7.89 -0.57
CA LEU A 271 -3.82 8.75 0.61
C LEU A 271 -3.17 8.10 1.84
N GLN A 272 -3.39 6.80 2.05
CA GLN A 272 -2.78 6.07 3.16
C GLN A 272 -1.26 5.93 3.02
N ALA A 273 -0.77 5.63 1.82
CA ALA A 273 0.66 5.53 1.55
C ALA A 273 1.37 6.89 1.74
N LEU A 274 0.76 7.96 1.24
CA LEU A 274 1.23 9.33 1.42
C LEU A 274 1.22 9.73 2.89
N SER A 275 0.11 9.53 3.59
CA SER A 275 -0.04 9.83 5.01
C SER A 275 1.05 9.14 5.84
N LYS A 276 1.22 7.83 5.66
CA LYS A 276 2.25 7.06 6.36
C LYS A 276 3.65 7.60 6.09
N ARG A 277 4.01 7.85 4.83
CA ARG A 277 5.35 8.33 4.45
C ARG A 277 5.66 9.72 4.98
N ILE A 278 4.68 10.61 4.95
CA ILE A 278 4.82 12.00 5.39
C ILE A 278 4.91 12.04 6.92
N HIS A 279 4.03 11.33 7.61
CA HIS A 279 4.03 11.26 9.08
C HIS A 279 5.21 10.45 9.64
N TYR A 280 5.83 9.57 8.85
CA TYR A 280 7.11 8.95 9.21
C TYR A 280 8.24 9.98 9.41
N GLY A 281 8.03 11.23 8.98
CA GLY A 281 8.84 12.37 9.37
C GLY A 281 9.06 12.51 10.88
N LYS A 282 8.13 12.02 11.73
CA LYS A 282 8.31 11.98 13.20
C LYS A 282 9.53 11.16 13.61
N PHE A 283 9.68 9.94 13.06
CA PHE A 283 10.83 9.08 13.32
C PHE A 283 12.13 9.66 12.76
N VAL A 284 12.06 10.29 11.58
CA VAL A 284 13.21 10.98 10.98
C VAL A 284 13.66 12.14 11.86
N ALA A 285 12.73 12.94 12.36
CA ALA A 285 13.01 14.05 13.27
C ALA A 285 13.60 13.55 14.59
N GLU A 286 13.05 12.49 15.18
CA GLU A 286 13.62 11.88 16.39
C GLU A 286 15.06 11.43 16.15
N ALA A 287 15.33 10.69 15.08
CA ALA A 287 16.68 10.23 14.76
C ALA A 287 17.66 11.40 14.57
N LYS A 288 17.24 12.48 13.91
CA LYS A 288 18.05 13.71 13.74
C LYS A 288 18.25 14.44 15.06
N PHE A 289 17.23 14.58 15.88
CA PHE A 289 17.33 15.19 17.22
C PHE A 289 18.36 14.44 18.07
N GLN A 290 18.29 13.12 18.07
CA GLN A 290 19.21 12.25 18.80
C GLN A 290 20.66 12.35 18.30
N GLN A 291 20.90 12.77 17.05
CA GLN A 291 22.26 13.00 16.53
C GLN A 291 22.88 14.32 17.01
N ASP A 292 22.08 15.39 17.14
CA ASP A 292 22.53 16.70 17.63
C ASP A 292 21.53 17.32 18.62
N PRO A 293 21.39 16.78 19.84
CA PRO A 293 20.38 17.25 20.78
C PRO A 293 20.57 18.71 21.16
N ALA A 294 21.81 19.16 21.35
CA ALA A 294 22.12 20.53 21.75
C ALA A 294 21.75 21.55 20.66
N GLY A 295 22.08 21.25 19.40
CA GLY A 295 21.77 22.12 18.27
C GLY A 295 20.27 22.27 18.05
N TYR A 296 19.51 21.18 18.06
CA TYR A 296 18.05 21.25 17.93
C TYR A 296 17.39 21.87 19.16
N SER A 297 17.82 21.54 20.38
CA SER A 297 17.24 22.11 21.61
C SER A 297 17.33 23.63 21.65
N LYS A 298 18.45 24.20 21.19
CA LYS A 298 18.62 25.66 21.10
C LYS A 298 17.61 26.29 20.13
N LEU A 299 17.42 25.69 18.95
CA LEU A 299 16.48 26.19 17.95
C LEU A 299 15.01 26.04 18.40
N ILE A 300 14.69 24.92 19.06
CA ILE A 300 13.36 24.65 19.62
C ILE A 300 13.02 25.68 20.70
N ALA A 301 13.96 25.96 21.62
CA ALA A 301 13.76 26.95 22.67
C ALA A 301 13.53 28.38 22.13
N GLN A 302 14.04 28.67 20.93
CA GLN A 302 13.84 29.95 20.24
C GLN A 302 12.54 29.98 19.43
N GLY A 303 11.87 28.84 19.21
CA GLY A 303 10.68 28.73 18.39
C GLY A 303 10.92 29.00 16.89
N ASP A 304 12.16 28.98 16.43
CA ASP A 304 12.55 29.38 15.08
C ASP A 304 12.32 28.24 14.07
N LYS A 305 11.10 28.19 13.53
CA LYS A 305 10.68 27.22 12.52
C LYS A 305 11.57 27.22 11.28
N GLU A 306 12.01 28.39 10.85
CA GLU A 306 12.78 28.56 9.62
C GLU A 306 14.21 28.05 9.81
N ALA A 307 14.84 28.36 10.94
CA ALA A 307 16.15 27.82 11.26
C ALA A 307 16.14 26.29 11.42
N ILE A 308 15.07 25.72 12.02
CA ILE A 308 14.90 24.26 12.09
C ILE A 308 14.76 23.68 10.68
N TRP A 309 13.92 24.29 9.82
CA TRP A 309 13.72 23.86 8.44
C TRP A 309 15.04 23.84 7.64
N GLN A 310 15.83 24.90 7.75
CA GLN A 310 17.13 24.99 7.09
C GLN A 310 18.11 23.93 7.60
N LYS A 311 18.17 23.71 8.92
CA LYS A 311 19.02 22.66 9.52
C LYS A 311 18.61 21.25 9.11
N LEU A 312 17.32 21.02 8.88
CA LEU A 312 16.81 19.72 8.42
C LEU A 312 17.11 19.42 6.95
N THR A 313 17.36 20.46 6.15
CA THR A 313 17.54 20.37 4.70
C THR A 313 18.90 19.78 4.36
N ASN A 314 18.90 18.70 3.59
CA ASN A 314 20.11 18.09 3.05
C ASN A 314 19.92 17.82 1.57
N VAL A 315 20.33 18.78 0.74
CA VAL A 315 20.15 18.78 -0.71
C VAL A 315 20.72 17.50 -1.33
N SER A 316 21.90 17.06 -0.88
CA SER A 316 22.54 15.85 -1.43
C SER A 316 21.75 14.57 -1.18
N VAL A 317 20.98 14.50 -0.08
CA VAL A 317 20.13 13.34 0.24
C VAL A 317 18.82 13.42 -0.55
N GLU A 318 18.26 14.62 -0.70
CA GLU A 318 17.06 14.87 -1.51
C GLU A 318 17.32 14.50 -2.98
N GLU A 319 18.43 14.95 -3.58
CA GLU A 319 18.82 14.57 -4.96
C GLU A 319 18.99 13.05 -5.15
N LYS A 320 19.62 12.37 -4.18
CA LYS A 320 19.77 10.90 -4.22
C LYS A 320 18.44 10.17 -4.11
N LEU A 321 17.51 10.72 -3.34
CA LEU A 321 16.15 10.20 -3.23
C LEU A 321 15.40 10.38 -4.56
N LEU A 322 15.42 11.56 -5.16
CA LEU A 322 14.76 11.83 -6.44
C LEU A 322 15.29 10.92 -7.57
N LYS A 323 16.62 10.77 -7.69
CA LYS A 323 17.23 9.83 -8.66
C LYS A 323 16.87 8.36 -8.42
N ARG A 324 16.54 7.98 -7.18
CA ARG A 324 16.09 6.61 -6.86
C ARG A 324 14.62 6.45 -7.22
N VAL A 325 13.78 7.43 -6.87
CA VAL A 325 12.36 7.46 -7.23
C VAL A 325 12.19 7.36 -8.74
N GLU A 326 12.95 8.14 -9.50
CA GLU A 326 12.92 8.12 -10.97
C GLU A 326 13.21 6.72 -11.53
N ARG A 327 14.31 6.10 -11.08
CA ARG A 327 14.69 4.74 -11.52
C ARG A 327 13.64 3.70 -11.16
N LYS A 328 13.04 3.78 -9.97
CA LYS A 328 12.00 2.84 -9.55
C LYS A 328 10.70 3.03 -10.33
N ALA A 329 10.26 4.27 -10.51
CA ALA A 329 9.09 4.58 -11.33
C ALA A 329 9.30 4.09 -12.78
N ALA A 330 10.50 4.27 -13.32
CA ALA A 330 10.86 3.76 -14.64
C ALA A 330 10.94 2.23 -14.70
N MET A 331 11.20 1.51 -13.61
CA MET A 331 11.19 0.04 -13.61
C MET A 331 9.77 -0.54 -13.46
N ILE A 332 8.93 0.11 -12.65
CA ILE A 332 7.58 -0.37 -12.33
C ILE A 332 6.58 -0.02 -13.43
N GLY A 333 6.70 1.17 -14.02
CA GLY A 333 5.70 1.69 -14.97
C GLY A 333 5.89 1.28 -16.43
N GLN A 334 6.79 0.34 -16.74
CA GLN A 334 6.99 -0.15 -18.11
C GLN A 334 5.91 -1.14 -18.49
N ASP A 335 5.18 -0.86 -19.57
CA ASP A 335 4.34 -1.86 -20.22
C ASP A 335 5.26 -2.85 -20.95
N ILE A 336 5.47 -4.02 -20.36
CA ILE A 336 6.22 -5.10 -21.02
C ILE A 336 5.25 -5.78 -21.99
N GLY A 337 5.33 -5.43 -23.27
CA GLY A 337 4.62 -6.15 -24.33
C GLY A 337 5.18 -7.56 -24.53
N ASP A 338 4.33 -8.51 -24.92
CA ASP A 338 4.69 -9.93 -25.14
C ASP A 338 5.67 -10.14 -26.31
N GLU A 339 5.87 -9.14 -27.16
CA GLU A 339 6.79 -9.20 -28.31
C GLU A 339 7.85 -8.13 -28.18
N ALA A 340 9.04 -8.53 -27.72
CA ALA A 340 10.25 -7.71 -27.70
C ALA A 340 10.74 -7.45 -29.14
N GLU A 341 10.03 -6.61 -29.88
CA GLU A 341 10.58 -5.99 -31.08
C GLU A 341 11.57 -4.90 -30.64
N ALA A 342 12.80 -4.97 -31.14
CA ALA A 342 13.96 -4.19 -30.73
C ALA A 342 13.86 -2.66 -30.94
N ASN A 343 12.68 -2.14 -31.27
CA ASN A 343 12.39 -0.74 -31.57
C ASN A 343 11.15 -0.18 -30.83
N GLN A 344 10.61 -0.88 -29.83
CA GLN A 344 9.47 -0.36 -29.06
C GLN A 344 9.86 0.87 -28.24
N VAL A 345 9.14 1.98 -28.49
CA VAL A 345 9.13 3.15 -27.63
C VAL A 345 8.57 2.71 -26.29
N VAL A 346 9.36 2.81 -25.22
CA VAL A 346 8.92 2.49 -23.86
C VAL A 346 7.78 3.45 -23.50
N SER A 347 6.54 2.94 -23.46
CA SER A 347 5.40 3.69 -22.96
C SER A 347 5.30 3.55 -21.45
N TYR A 348 5.03 4.67 -20.78
CA TYR A 348 4.79 4.69 -19.34
C TYR A 348 3.37 5.18 -19.11
N LYS A 349 2.59 4.49 -18.26
CA LYS A 349 1.28 5.00 -17.87
C LYS A 349 1.39 6.33 -17.10
N VAL A 350 2.42 6.44 -16.26
CA VAL A 350 2.83 7.69 -15.61
C VAL A 350 4.29 7.92 -15.92
N GLU A 351 4.61 9.05 -16.55
CA GLU A 351 6.00 9.42 -16.80
C GLU A 351 6.80 9.47 -15.48
N PRO A 352 7.97 8.83 -15.40
CA PRO A 352 8.79 8.84 -14.18
C PRO A 352 9.11 10.25 -13.67
N SER A 353 9.25 11.21 -14.60
CA SER A 353 9.47 12.64 -14.30
C SER A 353 8.32 13.26 -13.49
N LYS A 354 7.06 12.86 -13.74
CA LYS A 354 5.90 13.33 -12.98
C LYS A 354 5.95 12.82 -11.54
N VAL A 355 6.35 11.57 -11.34
CA VAL A 355 6.52 11.00 -10.00
C VAL A 355 7.62 11.73 -9.23
N VAL A 356 8.73 12.05 -9.90
CA VAL A 356 9.82 12.86 -9.30
C VAL A 356 9.32 14.22 -8.86
N LYS A 357 8.58 14.95 -9.72
CA LYS A 357 7.99 16.25 -9.38
C LYS A 357 7.05 16.15 -8.19
N ILE A 358 6.22 15.10 -8.12
CA ILE A 358 5.32 14.89 -6.97
C ILE A 358 6.12 14.75 -5.67
N TYR A 359 7.24 14.03 -5.70
CA TYR A 359 8.11 13.88 -4.55
C TYR A 359 8.79 15.20 -4.15
N GLU A 360 9.34 15.92 -5.13
CA GLU A 360 10.08 17.16 -4.93
C GLU A 360 9.18 18.30 -4.42
N GLU A 361 8.04 18.53 -5.06
CA GLU A 361 7.17 19.68 -4.78
C GLU A 361 6.25 19.45 -3.58
N TYR A 362 5.85 18.21 -3.29
CA TYR A 362 4.80 17.94 -2.30
C TYR A 362 5.25 17.01 -1.17
N ILE A 363 5.74 15.81 -1.48
CA ILE A 363 6.00 14.79 -0.44
C ILE A 363 7.17 15.21 0.47
N ILE A 364 8.29 15.66 -0.10
CA ILE A 364 9.46 16.09 0.67
C ILE A 364 9.13 17.31 1.55
N PRO A 365 8.52 18.39 1.03
CA PRO A 365 8.12 19.54 1.86
C PRO A 365 7.15 19.18 2.99
N LEU A 366 6.10 18.41 2.72
CA LEU A 366 5.14 17.98 3.77
C LEU A 366 5.81 17.12 4.84
N THR A 367 6.76 16.25 4.44
CA THR A 367 7.53 15.45 5.41
C THR A 367 8.46 16.33 6.26
N LYS A 368 9.03 17.41 5.69
CA LYS A 368 9.82 18.38 6.45
C LYS A 368 8.96 19.18 7.41
N GLU A 369 7.75 19.55 7.01
CA GLU A 369 6.78 20.22 7.88
C GLU A 369 6.44 19.36 9.11
N VAL A 370 6.16 18.06 8.92
CA VAL A 370 5.98 17.12 10.06
C VAL A 370 7.21 17.08 10.96
N GLN A 371 8.42 17.05 10.39
CA GLN A 371 9.66 17.05 11.18
C GLN A 371 9.77 18.31 12.05
N VAL A 372 9.48 19.49 11.49
CA VAL A 372 9.49 20.76 12.24
C VAL A 372 8.43 20.74 13.34
N LEU A 373 7.19 20.35 13.03
CA LEU A 373 6.10 20.28 14.01
C LEU A 373 6.44 19.32 15.16
N TYR A 374 7.07 18.18 14.85
CA TYR A 374 7.49 17.22 15.87
C TYR A 374 8.59 17.78 16.77
N LEU A 375 9.62 18.40 16.19
CA LEU A 375 10.71 18.99 16.97
C LEU A 375 10.21 20.09 17.92
N LEU A 376 9.22 20.89 17.51
CA LEU A 376 8.63 21.92 18.37
C LEU A 376 7.84 21.37 19.56
N GLN A 377 7.39 20.11 19.51
CA GLN A 377 6.67 19.45 20.60
C GLN A 377 7.58 18.48 21.37
N ARG A 378 8.89 18.47 21.09
CA ARG A 378 9.81 17.42 21.55
C ARG A 378 10.37 17.64 22.95
N ILE A 379 10.48 18.91 23.36
CA ILE A 379 11.01 19.39 24.64
C ILE A 379 9.90 20.23 25.27
#